data_AF-A0A380FL19-F1
#
_entry.id   AF-A0A380FL19-F1
#
_cell.length_a   1.000
_cell.length_b   1.000
_cell.length_c   1.000
_cell.angle_alpha   90.00
_cell.angle_beta   90.00
_cell.angle_gamma   90.00
#
_symmetry.space_group_name_H-M   'P 1'
#
loop_
_entity.id
_entity.type
_entity.pdbx_description
1 polymer ?
#
loop_
_entity_poly.entity_id
_entity_poly.type
_entity_poly.pdbx_seq_one_letter_code
_entity_poly.pdbx_strand_id
1 'polypeptide(L)' 'MVEGNEVKDTFLLSEINEIQLQRGIILHKLVIIDNENDVWRFKQINKSDAQHFITQYKKLMTN' A
#
# COMPACT_ATOMS: atom_id res chain seq x y z
N MET A 1 26.14 -9.64 -16.10
CA MET A 1 25.55 -8.45 -15.46
C MET A 1 24.53 -8.96 -14.48
N VAL A 2 24.70 -8.70 -13.18
CA VAL A 2 23.64 -9.02 -12.22
C VAL A 2 22.61 -7.93 -12.45
N GLU A 3 21.47 -8.27 -13.04
CA GLU A 3 20.29 -7.41 -13.07
C GLU A 3 19.84 -7.25 -11.62
N GLY A 4 20.42 -6.25 -10.95
CA GLY A 4 19.97 -5.85 -9.63
C GLY A 4 18.59 -5.28 -9.79
N ASN A 5 17.57 -6.01 -9.33
CA ASN A 5 16.25 -5.42 -9.12
C ASN A 5 16.42 -4.36 -8.04
N GLU A 6 16.43 -3.08 -8.43
CA GLU A 6 16.32 -1.98 -7.47
C GLU A 6 15.03 -2.21 -6.68
N VAL A 7 15.18 -2.44 -5.38
CA VAL A 7 14.03 -2.51 -4.48
C VAL A 7 13.67 -1.07 -4.16
N LYS A 8 12.67 -0.54 -4.86
CA LYS A 8 12.00 0.70 -4.47
C LYS A 8 11.58 0.57 -3.00
N ASP A 9 12.09 1.42 -2.13
CA ASP A 9 11.83 1.39 -0.68
C ASP A 9 10.95 2.55 -0.20
N THR A 10 10.62 3.47 -1.12
CA THR A 10 9.78 4.64 -0.92
C THR A 10 8.76 4.77 -2.04
N PHE A 11 7.60 5.35 -1.75
CA PHE A 11 6.59 5.73 -2.74
C PHE A 11 5.97 7.07 -2.33
N LEU A 12 5.56 7.88 -3.29
CA LEU A 12 4.83 9.11 -3.01
C LEU A 12 3.34 8.80 -2.83
N LEU A 13 2.68 9.49 -1.89
CA LEU A 13 1.23 9.33 -1.69
C LEU A 13 0.44 9.69 -2.96
N SER A 14 0.92 10.67 -3.73
CA SER A 14 0.32 11.09 -5.00
C SER A 14 0.45 10.05 -6.11
N GLU A 15 1.33 9.06 -5.96
CA GLU A 15 1.55 8.00 -6.94
C GLU A 15 0.67 6.78 -6.68
N ILE A 16 -0.07 6.74 -5.58
CA ILE A 16 -0.96 5.63 -5.25
C ILE A 16 -2.17 5.65 -6.20
N ASN A 17 -2.22 4.66 -7.09
CA ASN A 17 -3.35 4.41 -7.98
C ASN A 17 -4.46 3.63 -7.24
N GLU A 18 -4.09 2.56 -6.52
CA GLU A 18 -5.02 1.72 -5.79
C GLU A 18 -4.54 1.42 -4.37
N ILE A 19 -5.46 1.44 -3.41
CA ILE A 19 -5.23 1.00 -2.05
C ILE A 19 -6.36 0.09 -1.57
N GLN A 20 -6.01 -1.10 -1.10
CA GLN A 20 -6.97 -2.12 -0.68
C GLN A 20 -6.53 -2.86 0.59
N LEU A 21 -7.50 -3.11 1.47
CA LEU A 21 -7.32 -3.97 2.63
C LEU A 21 -7.80 -5.38 2.30
N GLN A 22 -6.87 -6.32 2.18
CA GLN A 22 -7.16 -7.73 1.95
C GLN A 22 -7.22 -8.48 3.29
N ARG A 23 -8.24 -9.32 3.45
CA ARG A 23 -8.39 -10.19 4.62
C ARG A 23 -7.44 -11.39 4.46
N GLY A 24 -6.53 -11.56 5.40
CA GLY A 24 -5.72 -12.78 5.54
C GLY A 24 -6.29 -13.71 6.61
N ILE A 25 -5.79 -14.95 6.64
CA ILE A 25 -6.26 -16.01 7.54
C ILE A 25 -5.96 -15.69 9.02
N ILE A 26 -4.84 -15.01 9.30
CA ILE A 26 -4.40 -14.66 10.67
C ILE A 26 -4.28 -13.14 10.85
N LEU A 27 -3.70 -12.44 9.87
CA LEU A 27 -3.52 -10.98 9.89
C LEU A 27 -3.99 -10.35 8.58
N HIS A 28 -4.37 -9.08 8.65
CA HIS A 28 -4.77 -8.34 7.46
C HIS A 28 -3.54 -7.93 6.64
N LYS A 29 -3.78 -7.66 5.36
CA LYS A 29 -2.77 -7.23 4.41
C LYS A 29 -3.23 -5.95 3.74
N LEU A 30 -2.41 -4.91 3.81
CA LEU A 30 -2.61 -3.70 3.01
C LEU A 30 -1.85 -3.86 1.71
N VAL A 31 -2.53 -3.64 0.59
CA VAL A 31 -1.92 -3.60 -0.73
C VAL A 31 -2.05 -2.20 -1.28
N ILE A 32 -0.93 -1.65 -1.71
CA ILE A 32 -0.84 -0.37 -2.41
C ILE A 32 -0.28 -0.69 -3.81
N ILE A 33 -0.94 -0.15 -4.83
CA ILE A 33 -0.51 -0.23 -6.22
C ILE A 33 -0.26 1.20 -6.67
N ASP A 34 0.95 1.48 -7.15
CA ASP A 34 1.28 2.80 -7.67
C ASP A 34 0.90 2.95 -9.16
N ASN A 35 1.11 4.15 -9.70
CA ASN A 35 0.84 4.47 -11.10
C ASN A 35 1.73 3.70 -12.10
N GLU A 36 2.86 3.14 -11.64
CA GLU A 36 3.76 2.29 -12.45
C GLU A 36 3.34 0.81 -12.38
N ASN A 37 2.27 0.49 -11.64
CA ASN A 37 1.79 -0.85 -11.31
C ASN A 37 2.70 -1.63 -10.36
N ASP A 38 3.60 -0.95 -9.64
CA ASP A 38 4.36 -1.59 -8.58
C ASP A 38 3.46 -1.91 -7.40
N VAL A 39 3.57 -3.15 -6.91
CA VAL A 39 2.68 -3.69 -5.88
C VAL A 39 3.38 -3.81 -4.55
N TRP A 40 3.02 -2.92 -3.64
CA TRP A 40 3.50 -2.86 -2.27
C TRP A 40 2.57 -3.67 -1.36
N ARG A 41 3.14 -4.65 -0.65
CA ARG A 41 2.37 -5.59 0.18
C ARG A 41 2.83 -5.52 1.63
N PHE A 42 2.06 -4.84 2.45
CA PHE A 42 2.27 -4.79 3.88
C PHE A 42 1.46 -5.92 4.52
N LYS A 43 2.17 -6.91 5.08
CA LYS A 43 1.56 -8.06 5.79
C LYS A 43 1.54 -7.79 7.28
N GLN A 44 0.79 -8.58 8.02
CA GLN A 44 0.79 -8.56 9.49
C GLN A 44 0.23 -7.27 10.11
N ILE A 45 -0.68 -6.59 9.40
CA ILE A 45 -1.21 -5.30 9.88
C ILE A 45 -2.48 -5.53 10.70
N ASN A 46 -2.64 -4.73 11.75
CA ASN A 46 -3.90 -4.59 12.48
C ASN A 46 -4.98 -3.99 11.57
N LYS A 47 -6.18 -4.58 11.60
CA LYS A 47 -7.31 -4.12 10.78
C LYS A 47 -7.66 -2.65 11.04
N SER A 48 -7.71 -2.23 12.31
CA SER A 48 -8.10 -0.88 12.71
C SER A 48 -7.12 0.15 12.17
N ASP A 49 -5.83 -0.11 12.30
CA ASP A 49 -4.78 0.81 11.83
C ASP A 49 -4.80 0.93 10.31
N ALA A 50 -4.96 -0.20 9.61
CA ALA A 50 -5.05 -0.19 8.15
C ALA A 50 -6.30 0.56 7.65
N GLN A 51 -7.44 0.38 8.31
CA GLN A 51 -8.66 1.13 8.00
C GLN A 51 -8.47 2.62 8.26
N HIS A 52 -7.87 2.98 9.40
CA HIS A 52 -7.58 4.37 9.74
C HIS A 52 -6.69 5.02 8.68
N PHE A 53 -5.61 4.35 8.29
CA PHE A 53 -4.71 4.82 7.22
C PHE A 53 -5.46 5.07 5.91
N ILE A 54 -6.24 4.10 5.43
CA ILE A 54 -7.03 4.23 4.19
C ILE A 54 -8.00 5.42 4.29
N THR A 55 -8.65 5.60 5.44
CA THR A 55 -9.56 6.73 5.65
C THR A 55 -8.83 8.07 5.59
N GLN A 56 -7.66 8.20 6.23
CA GLN A 56 -6.89 9.45 6.18
C GLN A 56 -6.35 9.72 4.78
N TYR A 57 -5.83 8.70 4.09
CA TYR A 57 -5.38 8.81 2.71
C TYR A 57 -6.50 9.31 1.79
N LYS A 58 -7.69 8.70 1.86
CA LYS A 58 -8.84 9.14 1.04
C LYS A 58 -9.25 10.57 1.34
N LYS A 59 -9.22 11.01 2.61
CA LYS A 59 -9.50 12.40 2.98
C LYS A 59 -8.52 13.39 2.36
N LEU A 60 -7.23 13.03 2.31
CA LEU A 60 -6.20 13.87 1.68
C LEU A 60 -6.40 14.02 0.17
N MET A 61 -6.84 12.96 -0.52
CA MET A 61 -7.01 12.96 -1.98
C MET A 61 -8.33 13.58 -2.47
N THR A 62 -9.26 13.92 -1.57
CA THR A 62 -10.57 14.50 -1.94
C THR A 62 -10.62 16.03 -1.75
N ASN A 63 -9.55 16.65 -1.22
CA ASN A 63 -9.38 18.10 -1.11
C ASN A 63 -8.43 18.62 -2.20
#